data_AF-A0A6A0IEN8-F1
#
_entry.id   AF-A0A6A0IEN8-F1
#
_cell.length_a   1.000
_cell.length_b   1.000
_cell.length_c   1.000
_cell.angle_alpha   90.00
_cell.angle_beta   90.00
_cell.angle_gamma   90.00
#
_symmetry.space_group_name_H-M   'P 1'
#
loop_
_entity.id
_entity.type
_entity.pdbx_description
1 polymer ?
#
loop_
_entity_poly.entity_id
_entity_poly.type
_entity_poly.pdbx_seq_one_letter_code
_entity_poly.pdbx_strand_id
1 'polypeptide(L)'
;PAAPPAAPAPPAAPPRPEAIPTVSTHSGVFNAVTRGDEKRSLQILCTKVKQEAESAALSPGDPSIDRLYRLALAEIDKGRGLEVVRELIRTLEQTVTSLRGRDAAGAFREKMAPLL
;
A
#
# COMPACT_ATOMS: atom_id res chain seq x y z
N PRO A 1 -18.90 -5.39 75.68
CA PRO A 1 -17.42 -5.34 75.53
C PRO A 1 -16.97 -6.35 74.45
N ALA A 2 -16.09 -5.92 73.56
CA ALA A 2 -15.16 -6.70 72.72
C ALA A 2 -15.71 -7.61 71.57
N ALA A 3 -15.65 -7.03 70.36
CA ALA A 3 -15.04 -7.49 69.09
C ALA A 3 -15.44 -8.81 68.34
N PRO A 4 -15.46 -8.78 66.97
CA PRO A 4 -15.97 -9.83 66.06
C PRO A 4 -14.88 -10.76 65.50
N PRO A 5 -15.22 -11.89 64.83
CA PRO A 5 -14.28 -12.61 63.97
C PRO A 5 -14.59 -12.53 62.47
N ALA A 6 -13.51 -12.25 61.74
CA ALA A 6 -13.17 -12.70 60.38
C ALA A 6 -13.91 -12.12 59.16
N ALA A 7 -13.28 -11.10 58.58
CA ALA A 7 -13.54 -10.60 57.22
C ALA A 7 -13.09 -11.62 56.13
N PRO A 8 -13.80 -11.68 54.99
CA PRO A 8 -13.37 -12.44 53.81
C PRO A 8 -12.23 -11.74 53.03
N ALA A 9 -11.40 -12.55 52.40
CA ALA A 9 -10.16 -12.20 51.69
C ALA A 9 -10.31 -11.15 50.56
N PRO A 10 -9.26 -10.36 50.26
CA PRO A 10 -9.27 -9.43 49.14
C PRO A 10 -9.08 -10.16 47.79
N PRO A 11 -9.89 -9.87 46.75
CA PRO A 11 -9.56 -10.26 45.39
C PRO A 11 -8.42 -9.38 44.84
N ALA A 12 -7.57 -10.01 44.04
CA ALA A 12 -6.35 -9.47 43.45
C ALA A 12 -6.56 -8.17 42.64
N ALA A 13 -5.65 -7.22 42.81
CA ALA A 13 -5.44 -6.09 41.90
C ALA A 13 -4.32 -6.43 40.87
N PRO A 14 -4.09 -5.58 39.86
CA PRO A 14 -4.80 -5.42 38.59
C PRO A 14 -4.01 -6.03 37.39
N PRO A 15 -4.61 -6.29 36.21
CA PRO A 15 -3.83 -6.46 34.99
C PRO A 15 -3.17 -5.12 34.63
N ARG A 16 -1.84 -5.16 34.53
CA ARG A 16 -0.96 -4.06 34.12
C ARG A 16 -1.40 -3.54 32.74
N PRO A 17 -1.37 -2.23 32.49
CA PRO A 17 -1.54 -1.72 31.14
C PRO A 17 -0.43 -2.32 30.28
N GLU A 18 -0.84 -3.11 29.29
CA GLU A 18 0.05 -3.55 28.23
C GLU A 18 0.71 -2.30 27.66
N ALA A 19 2.03 -2.28 27.79
CA ALA A 19 2.88 -1.27 27.21
C ALA A 19 2.61 -1.26 25.70
N ILE A 20 1.77 -0.33 25.27
CA ILE A 20 1.65 0.08 23.88
C ILE A 20 3.09 0.28 23.41
N PRO A 21 3.60 -0.47 22.42
CA PRO A 21 4.95 -0.28 21.96
C PRO A 21 5.06 1.15 21.46
N THR A 22 5.74 1.94 22.28
CA THR A 22 6.10 3.33 22.07
C THR A 22 6.58 3.47 20.64
N VAL A 23 5.87 4.29 19.86
CA VAL A 23 6.30 4.70 18.52
C VAL A 23 7.70 5.29 18.68
N SER A 24 8.70 4.46 18.40
CA SER A 24 10.10 4.85 18.44
C SER A 24 10.31 5.79 17.26
N THR A 25 10.32 7.08 17.59
CA THR A 25 10.74 8.18 16.72
C THR A 25 12.21 7.97 16.36
N HIS A 26 12.48 7.14 15.35
CA HIS A 26 13.82 6.92 14.83
C HIS A 26 14.27 8.10 13.97
N SER A 27 14.67 9.19 14.62
CA SER A 27 15.28 10.38 14.01
C SER A 27 16.73 10.19 13.53
N GLY A 28 17.12 8.99 13.08
CA GLY A 28 18.48 8.68 12.64
C GLY A 28 18.61 8.01 11.28
N VAL A 29 17.50 7.69 10.61
CA VAL A 29 17.47 6.82 9.42
C VAL A 29 17.19 7.59 8.11
N PHE A 30 17.20 8.92 8.15
CA PHE A 30 16.52 9.78 7.18
C PHE A 30 17.13 9.87 5.78
N ASN A 31 18.27 9.24 5.48
CA ASN A 31 18.92 9.36 4.16
C ASN A 31 19.01 8.04 3.38
N ALA A 32 18.97 6.89 4.07
CA ALA A 32 18.84 5.57 3.42
C ALA A 32 17.37 5.11 3.37
N VAL A 33 16.55 5.52 4.36
CA VAL A 33 15.10 5.30 4.32
C VAL A 33 14.43 6.18 3.29
N THR A 34 14.86 7.41 3.00
CA THR A 34 14.18 8.23 1.97
C THR A 34 14.16 7.57 0.60
N ARG A 35 15.28 7.02 0.13
CA ARG A 35 15.31 6.29 -1.16
C ARG A 35 14.63 4.91 -1.07
N GLY A 36 14.78 4.20 0.06
CA GLY A 36 14.15 2.89 0.27
C GLY A 36 12.62 2.98 0.40
N ASP A 37 12.14 4.04 1.04
CA ASP A 37 10.73 4.37 1.24
C ASP A 37 10.13 4.93 -0.05
N GLU A 38 10.87 5.75 -0.80
CA GLU A 38 10.47 6.18 -2.15
C GLU A 38 10.33 4.98 -3.08
N LYS A 39 11.32 4.08 -3.14
CA LYS A 39 11.23 2.84 -3.91
C LYS A 39 10.02 2.01 -3.48
N ARG A 40 9.85 1.78 -2.18
CA ARG A 40 8.71 1.01 -1.64
C ARG A 40 7.38 1.68 -1.98
N SER A 41 7.30 3.00 -1.88
CA SER A 41 6.12 3.80 -2.22
C SER A 41 5.77 3.69 -3.70
N LEU A 42 6.77 3.75 -4.60
CA LEU A 42 6.58 3.55 -6.04
C LEU A 42 6.12 2.13 -6.37
N GLN A 43 6.65 1.11 -5.69
CA GLN A 43 6.22 -0.28 -5.85
C GLN A 43 4.76 -0.48 -5.39
N ILE A 44 4.37 0.11 -4.25
CA ILE A 44 2.98 0.11 -3.77
C ILE A 44 2.07 0.79 -4.79
N LEU A 45 2.51 1.93 -5.34
CA LEU A 45 1.76 2.67 -6.35
C LEU A 45 1.57 1.84 -7.63
N CYS A 46 2.63 1.21 -8.14
CA CYS A 46 2.54 0.29 -9.28
C CYS A 46 1.58 -0.88 -9.00
N THR A 47 1.59 -1.44 -7.79
CA THR A 47 0.68 -2.54 -7.42
C THR A 47 -0.77 -2.09 -7.48
N LYS A 48 -1.07 -0.89 -6.94
CA LYS A 48 -2.41 -0.31 -7.00
C LYS A 48 -2.84 0.00 -8.43
N VAL A 49 -1.97 0.59 -9.23
CA VAL A 49 -2.20 0.87 -10.66
C VAL A 49 -2.53 -0.42 -11.42
N LYS A 50 -1.78 -1.50 -11.15
CA LYS A 50 -2.04 -2.83 -11.72
C LYS A 50 -3.45 -3.32 -11.35
N GLN A 51 -3.79 -3.34 -10.06
CA GLN A 51 -5.09 -3.81 -9.58
C GLN A 51 -6.26 -3.02 -10.17
N GLU A 52 -6.12 -1.71 -10.31
CA GLU A 52 -7.16 -0.88 -10.93
C GLU A 52 -7.29 -1.12 -12.43
N ALA A 53 -6.19 -1.39 -13.13
CA ALA A 53 -6.24 -1.78 -14.54
C ALA A 53 -6.92 -3.15 -14.72
N GLU A 54 -6.60 -4.13 -13.88
CA GLU A 54 -7.26 -5.45 -13.86
C GLU A 54 -8.76 -5.33 -13.56
N SER A 55 -9.11 -4.48 -12.59
CA SER A 55 -10.49 -4.18 -12.22
C SER A 55 -11.26 -3.52 -13.37
N ALA A 56 -10.67 -2.50 -14.01
CA ALA A 56 -11.27 -1.83 -15.17
C ALA A 56 -11.39 -2.76 -16.39
N ALA A 57 -10.41 -3.63 -16.61
CA ALA A 57 -10.47 -4.66 -17.65
C ALA A 57 -11.45 -5.80 -17.31
N LEU A 58 -11.86 -5.94 -16.04
CA LEU A 58 -12.54 -7.12 -15.51
C LEU A 58 -11.78 -8.42 -15.84
N SER A 59 -10.45 -8.34 -15.80
CA SER A 59 -9.51 -9.41 -16.17
C SER A 59 -8.41 -9.50 -15.10
N PRO A 60 -8.72 -10.09 -13.93
CA PRO A 60 -7.73 -10.30 -12.88
C PRO A 60 -6.68 -11.31 -13.34
N GLY A 61 -5.39 -10.98 -13.16
CA GLY A 61 -4.28 -11.83 -13.62
C GLY A 61 -4.06 -11.80 -15.13
N ASP A 62 -4.49 -10.73 -15.81
CA ASP A 62 -4.21 -10.57 -17.24
C ASP A 62 -2.69 -10.55 -17.50
N PRO A 63 -2.16 -11.44 -18.35
CA PRO A 63 -0.72 -11.57 -18.56
C PRO A 63 -0.09 -10.33 -19.20
N SER A 64 -0.86 -9.53 -19.93
CA SER A 64 -0.40 -8.29 -20.56
C SER A 64 -0.21 -7.21 -19.49
N ILE A 65 -1.18 -7.07 -18.58
CA ILE A 65 -1.11 -6.15 -17.44
C ILE A 65 0.03 -6.55 -16.51
N ASP A 66 0.16 -7.84 -16.19
CA ASP A 66 1.25 -8.37 -15.35
C ASP A 66 2.64 -8.16 -15.95
N ARG A 67 2.77 -8.31 -17.26
CA ARG A 67 4.02 -8.04 -17.97
C ARG A 67 4.40 -6.57 -17.83
N LEU A 68 3.47 -5.65 -18.07
CA LEU A 68 3.72 -4.21 -17.94
C LEU A 68 4.08 -3.81 -16.51
N TYR A 69 3.38 -4.36 -15.53
CA TYR A 69 3.69 -4.16 -14.11
C TYR A 69 5.12 -4.62 -13.77
N ARG A 70 5.52 -5.82 -14.18
CA ARG A 70 6.89 -6.33 -13.94
C ARG A 70 7.97 -5.47 -14.60
N LEU A 71 7.71 -4.95 -15.81
CA LEU A 71 8.64 -4.04 -16.47
C LEU A 71 8.79 -2.73 -15.68
N ALA A 72 7.68 -2.15 -15.21
CA ALA A 72 7.72 -0.93 -14.39
C ALA A 72 8.50 -1.14 -13.07
N LEU A 73 8.28 -2.27 -12.39
CA LEU A 73 9.05 -2.61 -11.18
C LEU A 73 10.54 -2.70 -11.46
N ALA A 74 10.95 -3.33 -12.57
CA ALA A 74 12.36 -3.46 -12.93
C ALA A 74 13.01 -2.09 -13.20
N GLU A 75 12.26 -1.12 -13.74
CA GLU A 75 12.73 0.25 -13.94
C GLU A 75 12.82 1.04 -12.62
N ILE A 76 11.86 0.85 -11.71
CA ILE A 76 11.92 1.41 -10.35
C ILE A 76 13.11 0.82 -9.58
N ASP A 77 13.41 -0.47 -9.76
CA ASP A 77 14.57 -1.12 -9.16
C ASP A 77 15.90 -0.53 -9.64
N LYS A 78 15.95 -0.02 -10.88
CA LYS A 78 17.09 0.73 -11.44
C LYS A 78 17.20 2.17 -10.90
N GLY A 79 16.25 2.60 -10.07
CA GLY A 79 16.21 3.93 -9.48
C GLY A 79 15.48 4.97 -10.31
N ARG A 80 14.65 4.55 -11.28
CA ARG A 80 13.73 5.47 -11.97
C ARG A 80 12.55 5.81 -11.05
N GLY A 81 12.06 7.03 -11.15
CA GLY A 81 11.09 7.61 -10.24
C GLY A 81 9.65 7.46 -10.73
N LEU A 82 8.82 8.43 -10.35
CA LEU A 82 7.40 8.49 -10.65
C LEU A 82 7.09 8.50 -12.16
N GLU A 83 8.03 8.92 -13.02
CA GLU A 83 7.86 8.90 -14.47
C GLU A 83 7.53 7.51 -15.02
N VAL A 84 8.10 6.46 -14.44
CA VAL A 84 7.80 5.07 -14.84
C VAL A 84 6.37 4.71 -14.53
N VAL A 85 5.85 5.16 -13.38
CA VAL A 85 4.47 4.90 -12.98
C VAL A 85 3.51 5.61 -13.92
N ARG A 86 3.82 6.86 -14.31
CA ARG A 86 3.03 7.61 -15.30
C ARG A 86 3.02 6.93 -16.66
N GLU A 87 4.18 6.44 -17.10
CA GLU A 87 4.29 5.68 -18.35
C GLU A 87 3.47 4.38 -18.26
N LEU A 88 3.59 3.63 -17.15
CA LEU A 88 2.80 2.43 -16.88
C LEU A 88 1.29 2.72 -16.96
N ILE A 89 0.81 3.80 -16.33
CA ILE A 89 -0.61 4.19 -16.38
C ILE A 89 -1.06 4.40 -17.83
N ARG A 90 -0.27 5.13 -18.64
CA ARG A 90 -0.61 5.39 -20.05
C ARG A 90 -0.64 4.10 -20.88
N THR A 91 0.31 3.19 -20.68
CA THR A 91 0.32 1.91 -21.40
C THR A 91 -0.81 0.98 -20.94
N LEU A 92 -1.14 0.99 -19.66
CA LEU A 92 -2.28 0.25 -19.13
C LEU A 92 -3.61 0.82 -19.61
N GLU A 93 -3.75 2.13 -19.75
CA GLU A 93 -4.94 2.76 -20.34
C GLU A 93 -5.17 2.25 -21.77
N GLN A 94 -4.11 2.16 -22.60
CA GLN A 94 -4.20 1.59 -23.94
C GLN A 94 -4.56 0.10 -23.92
N THR A 95 -4.02 -0.64 -22.95
CA THR A 95 -4.31 -2.07 -22.76
C THR A 95 -5.77 -2.28 -22.35
N VAL A 96 -6.26 -1.54 -21.35
CA VAL A 96 -7.66 -1.56 -20.91
C VAL A 96 -8.60 -1.12 -22.04
N THR A 97 -8.21 -0.11 -22.83
CA THR A 97 -8.96 0.30 -24.03
C THR A 97 -9.11 -0.85 -25.02
N SER A 98 -8.04 -1.62 -25.23
CA SER A 98 -8.03 -2.75 -26.15
C SER A 98 -8.84 -3.93 -25.64
N LEU A 99 -8.89 -4.14 -24.32
CA LEU A 99 -9.60 -5.26 -23.68
C LEU A 99 -11.10 -5.00 -23.47
N ARG A 100 -11.47 -3.79 -23.04
CA ARG A 100 -12.84 -3.45 -22.62
C ARG A 100 -13.45 -2.25 -23.33
N GLY A 101 -12.67 -1.49 -24.10
CA GLY A 101 -13.12 -0.28 -24.79
C GLY A 101 -12.83 1.01 -24.03
N ARG A 102 -13.16 2.14 -24.67
CA ARG A 102 -12.78 3.48 -24.18
C ARG A 102 -13.43 3.88 -22.87
N ASP A 103 -14.66 3.44 -22.60
CA ASP A 103 -15.36 3.81 -21.36
C ASP A 103 -14.66 3.23 -20.12
N ALA A 104 -14.24 1.96 -20.18
CA ALA A 104 -13.47 1.33 -19.11
C ALA A 104 -12.10 2.00 -18.91
N ALA A 105 -11.43 2.36 -20.00
CA ALA A 105 -10.17 3.10 -19.94
C ALA A 105 -10.36 4.51 -19.36
N GLY A 106 -11.48 5.17 -19.66
CA GLY A 106 -11.87 6.46 -19.07
C GLY A 106 -12.01 6.36 -17.55
N ALA A 107 -12.77 5.37 -17.07
CA ALA A 107 -12.94 5.15 -15.62
C ALA A 107 -11.60 4.80 -14.91
N PHE A 108 -10.74 4.04 -15.56
CA PHE A 108 -9.37 3.80 -15.08
C PHE A 108 -8.57 5.10 -15.01
N ARG A 109 -8.59 5.90 -16.08
CA ARG A 109 -7.85 7.17 -16.15
C ARG A 109 -8.33 8.17 -15.09
N GLU A 110 -9.63 8.26 -14.84
CA GLU A 110 -10.18 9.13 -13.78
C GLU A 110 -9.62 8.78 -12.40
N LYS A 111 -9.52 7.49 -12.08
CA LYS A 111 -8.90 7.02 -10.83
C LYS A 111 -7.40 7.31 -10.75
N MET A 112 -6.73 7.35 -11.90
CA MET A 112 -5.28 7.61 -11.99
C MET A 112 -4.93 9.10 -12.19
N ALA A 113 -5.90 9.97 -12.42
CA ALA A 113 -5.71 11.39 -12.68
C ALA A 113 -4.81 12.13 -11.66
N PRO A 114 -4.83 11.83 -10.35
CA PRO A 114 -3.92 12.48 -9.39
C PRO A 114 -2.43 12.16 -9.60
N LEU A 115 -2.11 11.13 -10.37
CA LEU A 115 -0.75 10.64 -10.61
C LEU A 115 -0.20 11.06 -11.98
N LEU A 116 -1.09 11.46 -12.89
CA LEU A 116 -0.82 11.86 -14.28
C LEU A 116 -0.41 13.33 -14.38
#